data_AF-A0A6M3LPR9-F1
#
_entry.id   AF-A0A6M3LPR9-F1
#
_cell.length_a   1.000
_cell.length_b   1.000
_cell.length_c   1.000
_cell.angle_alpha   90.00
_cell.angle_beta   90.00
_cell.angle_gamma   90.00
#
_symmetry.space_group_name_H-M   'P 1'
#
loop_
_entity.id
_entity.type
_entity.pdbx_description
1 polymer ?
#
loop_
_entity_poly.entity_id
_entity_poly.type
_entity_poly.pdbx_seq_one_letter_code
_entity_poly.pdbx_strand_id
1 'polypeptide(L)' 'MTIQLNLIKDALHNLSPDSGASSDYRRGIVVGITTTLMACEGYAFEQAFGVVCRYIPKNYDPDAIPEDWEVPTDD' A
#
# COMPACT_ATOMS: atom_id res chain seq x y z
N MET A 1 -7.06 -11.77 -14.49
CA MET A 1 -7.95 -11.08 -13.54
C MET A 1 -7.41 -9.67 -13.43
N THR A 2 -8.17 -8.64 -13.79
CA THR A 2 -7.66 -7.26 -13.77
C THR A 2 -7.95 -6.64 -12.41
N ILE A 3 -6.92 -6.21 -11.69
CA ILE A 3 -7.12 -5.50 -10.42
C ILE A 3 -7.76 -4.13 -10.69
N GLN A 4 -8.87 -3.85 -10.01
CA GLN A 4 -9.55 -2.55 -10.14
C GLN A 4 -8.85 -1.50 -9.29
N LEU A 5 -8.24 -0.50 -9.93
CA LEU A 5 -7.52 0.60 -9.26
C LEU A 5 -8.36 1.35 -8.20
N ASN A 6 -9.68 1.40 -8.36
CA ASN A 6 -10.56 2.03 -7.37
C ASN A 6 -10.56 1.26 -6.05
N LEU A 7 -10.53 -0.08 -6.08
CA LEU A 7 -10.46 -0.91 -4.87
C LEU A 7 -9.14 -0.73 -4.12
N ILE A 8 -8.03 -0.55 -4.86
CA ILE A 8 -6.73 -0.22 -4.25
C ILE A 8 -6.84 1.12 -3.51
N LYS A 9 -7.35 2.17 -4.16
CA LYS A 9 -7.49 3.50 -3.53
C LYS A 9 -8.38 3.46 -2.29
N ASP A 10 -9.51 2.76 -2.36
CA ASP A 10 -10.45 2.61 -1.24
C ASP A 10 -9.80 1.87 -0.07
N ALA A 11 -9.01 0.82 -0.35
CA ALA A 11 -8.26 0.13 0.69
C ALA A 11 -7.21 1.04 1.34
N LEU A 12 -6.44 1.78 0.53
CA LEU A 12 -5.37 2.68 0.99
C LEU A 12 -5.89 3.89 1.79
N HIS A 13 -7.17 4.26 1.67
CA HIS A 13 -7.80 5.28 2.52
C HIS A 13 -7.64 4.96 4.03
N ASN A 14 -7.59 3.68 4.40
CA ASN A 14 -7.41 3.24 5.78
C ASN A 14 -6.01 3.51 6.34
N LEU A 15 -5.04 3.90 5.50
CA LEU A 15 -3.71 4.30 5.95
C LEU A 15 -3.70 5.69 6.60
N SER A 16 -4.75 6.49 6.42
CA SER A 16 -4.90 7.77 7.11
C SER A 16 -5.00 7.54 8.64
N PRO A 17 -4.39 8.39 9.48
CA PRO A 17 -4.52 8.32 10.93
C PRO A 17 -5.99 8.47 11.38
N ASP A 18 -6.78 9.24 10.65
CA ASP A 18 -8.19 9.53 10.97
C ASP A 18 -9.15 8.38 10.62
N SER A 19 -8.65 7.31 9.98
CA SER A 19 -9.47 6.16 9.59
C SER A 19 -9.97 5.32 10.78
N GLY A 20 -9.35 5.46 11.95
CA GLY A 20 -9.60 4.60 13.11
C GLY A 20 -9.03 3.18 12.98
N ALA A 21 -8.30 2.86 11.90
CA ALA A 21 -7.61 1.59 11.74
C ALA A 21 -6.50 1.41 12.79
N SER A 22 -6.21 0.17 13.19
CA SER A 22 -5.02 -0.14 13.97
C SER A 22 -3.77 -0.15 13.09
N SER A 23 -2.59 0.08 13.67
CA SER A 23 -1.31 0.03 12.93
C SER A 23 -1.09 -1.32 12.25
N ASP A 24 -1.43 -2.43 12.91
CA ASP A 24 -1.31 -3.77 12.33
C ASP A 24 -2.23 -3.98 11.11
N TYR A 25 -3.46 -3.44 11.16
CA TYR A 25 -4.38 -3.51 10.02
C TYR A 25 -3.87 -2.68 8.84
N ARG A 26 -3.34 -1.48 9.11
CA ARG A 26 -2.71 -0.62 8.09
C ARG A 26 -1.55 -1.32 7.39
N ARG A 27 -0.63 -1.93 8.15
CA ARG A 27 0.46 -2.75 7.59
C ARG A 27 -0.06 -3.92 6.78
N GLY A 28 -1.09 -4.61 7.28
CA GLY A 28 -1.74 -5.71 6.58
C GLY A 28 -2.29 -5.32 5.21
N ILE A 29 -2.84 -4.11 5.07
CA ILE A 29 -3.31 -3.57 3.77
C ILE A 29 -2.14 -3.39 2.81
N VAL A 30 -1.05 -2.77 3.25
CA VAL A 30 0.14 -2.53 2.42
C VAL A 30 0.72 -3.86 1.93
N VAL A 31 0.92 -4.82 2.84
CA VAL A 31 1.41 -6.16 2.50
C VAL A 31 0.44 -6.89 1.57
N GLY A 32 -0.85 -6.84 1.84
CA GLY A 32 -1.89 -7.53 1.06
C GLY A 32 -1.97 -7.03 -0.38
N ILE A 33 -1.94 -5.70 -0.59
CA ILE A 33 -1.98 -5.12 -1.94
C ILE A 33 -0.69 -5.45 -2.70
N THR A 34 0.48 -5.25 -2.08
CA THR A 34 1.78 -5.54 -2.71
C THR A 34 1.88 -7.01 -3.12
N THR A 35 1.56 -7.94 -2.22
CA THR A 35 1.59 -9.39 -2.52
C THR A 35 0.58 -9.79 -3.59
N THR A 36 -0.60 -9.17 -3.61
CA THR A 36 -1.62 -9.40 -4.65
C THR A 36 -1.12 -8.96 -6.03
N LEU A 37 -0.48 -7.79 -6.13
CA LEU A 37 0.10 -7.29 -7.37
C LEU A 37 1.23 -8.21 -7.86
N MET A 38 2.10 -8.68 -6.96
CA MET A 38 3.15 -9.63 -7.29
C MET A 38 2.57 -10.95 -7.82
N ALA A 39 1.56 -11.51 -7.13
CA ALA A 39 0.99 -12.80 -7.47
C ALA A 39 0.09 -12.78 -8.72
N CYS A 40 -0.70 -11.72 -8.91
CA CYS A 40 -1.72 -11.67 -9.96
C CYS A 40 -1.23 -11.00 -11.25
N GLU A 41 -0.34 -9.99 -11.13
CA GLU A 41 0.15 -9.21 -12.27
C GLU A 41 1.62 -9.54 -12.59
N GLY A 42 2.29 -10.37 -11.78
CA GLY A 42 3.67 -10.79 -12.00
C GLY A 42 4.70 -9.68 -11.75
N TYR A 43 4.32 -8.64 -11.00
CA TYR A 43 5.21 -7.52 -10.68
C TYR A 43 6.34 -7.95 -9.75
N ALA A 44 7.52 -7.36 -9.94
CA ALA A 44 8.56 -7.37 -8.91
C ALA A 44 8.10 -6.60 -7.67
N PHE A 45 8.73 -6.84 -6.52
CA PHE A 45 8.38 -6.18 -5.27
C PHE A 45 8.38 -4.65 -5.40
N GLU A 46 9.42 -4.09 -6.00
CA GLU A 46 9.62 -2.65 -6.17
C GLU A 46 8.52 -2.03 -7.04
N GLN A 47 8.08 -2.74 -8.08
CA GLN A 47 6.98 -2.32 -8.95
C GLN A 47 5.64 -2.38 -8.21
N ALA A 48 5.38 -3.46 -7.48
CA ALA A 48 4.16 -3.65 -6.72
C ALA A 48 4.03 -2.63 -5.58
N PHE A 49 5.09 -2.44 -4.80
CA PHE A 49 5.11 -1.46 -3.73
C PHE A 49 5.09 -0.03 -4.26
N GLY A 50 5.76 0.24 -5.39
CA GLY A 50 5.67 1.53 -6.07
C GLY A 50 4.24 1.93 -6.46
N VAL A 51 3.39 0.96 -6.85
CA VAL A 51 1.96 1.21 -7.09
C VAL A 51 1.25 1.60 -5.78
N VAL A 52 1.55 0.94 -4.67
CA VAL A 52 1.01 1.31 -3.35
C VAL A 52 1.41 2.74 -3.03
N CYS A 53 2.72 3.04 -3.02
CA CYS A 53 3.29 4.36 -2.72
C CYS A 53 2.66 5.49 -3.56
N ARG A 54 2.39 5.23 -4.84
CA ARG A 54 1.76 6.20 -5.76
C ARG A 54 0.35 6.62 -5.33
N TYR A 55 -0.37 5.78 -4.59
CA TYR A 55 -1.76 6.01 -4.23
C TYR A 55 -2.00 6.15 -2.72
N ILE A 56 -0.98 6.04 -1.87
CA ILE A 56 -1.18 6.25 -0.43
C ILE A 56 -1.61 7.70 -0.16
N PRO A 57 -2.44 7.95 0.86
CA PRO A 57 -2.78 9.30 1.28
C PRO A 57 -1.53 10.08 1.69
N LYS A 58 -1.44 11.38 1.37
CA LYS A 58 -0.30 12.23 1.78
C LYS A 58 -0.10 12.32 3.29
N ASN A 59 -1.17 12.12 4.06
CA ASN A 59 -1.18 12.16 5.51
C ASN A 59 -1.17 10.76 6.13
N TYR A 60 -0.74 9.72 5.41
CA TYR A 60 -0.71 8.36 5.94
C TYR A 60 0.10 8.28 7.24
N ASP A 61 -0.27 7.32 8.09
CA ASP A 61 0.49 6.96 9.29
C ASP A 61 1.79 6.24 8.87
N PRO A 62 2.99 6.78 9.18
CA PRO A 62 4.26 6.15 8.83
C PRO A 62 4.41 4.72 9.33
N ASP A 63 3.79 4.39 10.47
CA ASP A 63 3.80 3.04 11.04
C ASP A 63 3.02 2.03 10.17
N ALA A 64 2.27 2.49 9.16
CA ALA A 64 1.60 1.64 8.20
C ALA A 64 2.55 0.94 7.23
N ILE A 65 3.77 1.45 7.06
CA ILE A 65 4.79 0.84 6.20
C ILE A 65 5.59 -0.17 7.04
N PRO A 66 5.81 -1.40 6.56
CA PRO A 66 6.69 -2.35 7.23
C PRO A 66 8.11 -1.77 7.41
N GLU A 67 8.75 -2.04 8.55
CA GLU A 67 10.02 -1.40 8.94
C GLU A 67 11.16 -1.56 7.92
N ASP A 68 11.20 -2.69 7.18
CA ASP A 68 12.22 -2.98 6.17
C ASP A 68 11.85 -2.49 4.76
N TRP A 69 10.75 -1.75 4.59
CA TRP A 69 10.26 -1.30 3.29
C TRP A 69 10.53 0.19 3.10
N GLU A 70 11.30 0.54 2.08
CA GLU A 70 11.65 1.93 1.78
C GLU A 70 10.66 2.52 0.76
N VAL A 71 9.94 3.57 1.17
CA VAL A 71 9.10 4.35 0.25
C VAL A 71 10.02 5.02 -0.78
N PRO A 72 9.81 4.79 -2.09
CA PRO A 72 10.61 5.44 -3.12
C PRO A 72 10.51 6.96 -2.99
N THR A 73 11.65 7.64 -2.90
CA THR A 73 11.71 9.10 -3.01
C THR A 73 11.65 9.47 -4.48
N ASP A 74 10.72 10.36 -4.85
CA ASP A 74 10.69 10.97 -6.18
C ASP A 74 11.94 11.87 -6.34
N ASP A 75 13.03 11.35 -6.91
CA ASP A 75 14.16 12.15 -7.44
C ASP A 75 13.85 12.69 -8.84
#